data_AF-A0A7R9QYH2-F1
#
_entry.id   AF-A0A7R9QYH2-F1
#
_cell.length_a   1.000
_cell.length_b   1.000
_cell.length_c   1.000
_cell.angle_alpha   90.00
_cell.angle_beta   90.00
_cell.angle_gamma   90.00
#
_symmetry.space_group_name_H-M   'P 1'
#
loop_
_entity.id
_entity.type
_entity.pdbx_description
1 polymer ?
#
loop_
_entity_poly.entity_id
_entity_poly.type
_entity_poly.pdbx_seq_one_letter_code
_entity_poly.pdbx_strand_id
1 'polypeptide(L)'
;MSVVKNHRPDHIYIHCDCTELYGDHWHRVQAIANRMGTRLTVRPIEMPTQVFGRKLNPKWVVWHASDLSRLQALREFGGIYLDRDSKNGLGSPVLIDHKNARFLRLCYETFRDYDPTKYYYNIAERPVLDVINKQPHIIHRLDGQFGVKPFEVCPMLYSPYDKNWRNSSDPKPPAFDAYNETTVWTVDTTFSHMCRDLLQFEQNV
;
A
#
# COMPACT_ATOMS: atom_id res chain seq x y z
N MET A 1 -5.45 10.17 4.73
CA MET A 1 -6.80 10.49 5.24
C MET A 1 -7.94 10.16 4.28
N SER A 2 -7.67 9.95 2.99
CA SER A 2 -8.66 9.45 2.01
C SER A 2 -9.20 8.05 2.34
N VAL A 3 -8.37 7.14 2.87
CA VAL A 3 -8.78 5.77 3.21
C VAL A 3 -9.92 5.75 4.24
N VAL A 4 -9.81 6.46 5.35
CA VAL A 4 -10.87 6.51 6.39
C VAL A 4 -12.17 7.09 5.83
N LYS A 5 -12.09 8.14 5.00
CA LYS A 5 -13.26 8.81 4.44
C LYS A 5 -13.96 7.99 3.34
N ASN A 6 -13.17 7.44 2.41
CA ASN A 6 -13.67 6.82 1.18
C ASN A 6 -13.90 5.31 1.35
N HIS A 7 -12.97 4.61 2.00
CA HIS A 7 -13.10 3.16 2.20
C HIS A 7 -13.90 2.83 3.46
N ARG A 8 -13.97 3.78 4.43
CA ARG A 8 -14.67 3.63 5.71
C ARG A 8 -14.38 2.27 6.38
N PRO A 9 -13.11 1.93 6.60
CA PRO A 9 -12.76 0.63 7.16
C PRO A 9 -13.21 0.54 8.62
N ASP A 10 -13.66 -0.63 9.03
CA ASP A 10 -13.94 -0.93 10.44
C ASP A 10 -12.65 -0.94 11.28
N HIS A 11 -11.51 -1.24 10.65
CA HIS A 11 -10.21 -1.37 11.30
C HIS A 11 -9.06 -1.00 10.36
N ILE A 12 -8.07 -0.27 10.88
CA ILE A 12 -6.78 0.00 10.22
C ILE A 12 -5.66 -0.51 11.12
N TYR A 13 -4.85 -1.42 10.59
CA TYR A 13 -3.64 -1.91 11.23
C TYR A 13 -2.42 -1.17 10.69
N ILE A 14 -1.59 -0.64 11.58
CA ILE A 14 -0.32 0.01 11.21
C ILE A 14 0.81 -0.86 11.71
N HIS A 15 1.58 -1.43 10.78
CA HIS A 15 2.72 -2.27 11.10
C HIS A 15 4.00 -1.44 11.15
N CYS A 16 4.74 -1.48 12.27
CA CYS A 16 6.02 -0.79 12.46
C CYS A 16 6.95 -1.62 13.37
N ASP A 17 8.17 -1.15 13.59
CA ASP A 17 9.11 -1.64 14.60
C ASP A 17 8.79 -1.13 16.02
N CYS A 18 7.58 -0.60 16.21
CA CYS A 18 7.14 0.12 17.40
C CYS A 18 5.84 -0.47 17.95
N THR A 19 5.61 -0.31 19.26
CA THR A 19 4.34 -0.70 19.90
C THR A 19 3.34 0.45 19.94
N GLU A 20 3.83 1.69 19.87
CA GLU A 20 3.03 2.90 19.95
C GLU A 20 3.58 3.96 18.99
N LEU A 21 2.67 4.81 18.51
CA LEU A 21 3.00 5.99 17.70
C LEU A 21 2.68 7.24 18.52
N TYR A 22 3.39 8.33 18.25
CA TYR A 22 3.23 9.60 18.95
C TYR A 22 3.43 10.79 18.00
N GLY A 23 3.05 11.98 18.48
CA GLY A 23 3.22 13.25 17.76
C GLY A 23 1.95 13.72 17.03
N ASP A 24 2.00 14.95 16.53
CA ASP A 24 0.82 15.66 16.04
C ASP A 24 0.12 14.95 14.88
N HIS A 25 0.88 14.37 13.95
CA HIS A 25 0.30 13.60 12.85
C HIS A 25 -0.46 12.36 13.33
N TRP A 26 0.06 11.68 14.35
CA TRP A 26 -0.63 10.52 14.93
C TRP A 26 -1.90 10.93 15.63
N HIS A 27 -1.86 12.00 16.43
CA HIS A 27 -3.04 12.55 17.10
C HIS A 27 -4.13 12.95 16.10
N ARG A 28 -3.76 13.60 14.99
CA ARG A 28 -4.71 13.90 13.90
C ARG A 28 -5.35 12.62 13.36
N VAL A 29 -4.54 11.63 12.98
CA VAL A 29 -5.03 10.34 12.45
C VAL A 29 -6.00 9.67 13.43
N GLN A 30 -5.70 9.67 14.73
CA GLN A 30 -6.58 9.17 15.77
C GLN A 30 -7.90 9.94 15.84
N ALA A 31 -7.85 11.28 15.85
CA ALA A 31 -9.05 12.12 15.91
C ALA A 31 -10.01 11.83 14.75
N ILE A 32 -9.48 11.70 13.53
CA ILE A 32 -10.28 11.40 12.34
C ILE A 32 -10.85 9.98 12.39
N ALA A 33 -10.03 9.00 12.77
CA ALA A 33 -10.47 7.62 12.87
C ALA A 33 -11.59 7.47 13.91
N ASN A 34 -11.43 8.09 15.09
CA ASN A 34 -12.44 8.13 16.15
C ASN A 34 -13.74 8.75 15.66
N ARG A 35 -13.66 9.91 14.98
CA ARG A 35 -14.84 10.59 14.43
C ARG A 35 -15.58 9.74 13.39
N MET A 36 -14.85 8.91 12.65
CA MET A 36 -15.39 8.07 11.59
C MET A 36 -15.74 6.65 12.06
N GLY A 37 -15.54 6.33 13.34
CA GLY A 37 -15.80 5.01 13.91
C GLY A 37 -14.80 3.92 13.47
N THR A 38 -13.65 4.30 12.91
CA THR A 38 -12.59 3.38 12.48
C THR A 38 -11.67 3.06 13.65
N ARG A 39 -11.47 1.77 13.94
CA ARG A 39 -10.49 1.34 14.95
C ARG A 39 -9.07 1.40 14.38
N LEU A 40 -8.15 2.00 15.13
CA LEU A 40 -6.72 1.99 14.83
C LEU A 40 -6.00 1.02 15.75
N THR A 41 -5.12 0.18 15.21
CA THR A 41 -4.22 -0.66 16.01
C THR A 41 -2.80 -0.60 15.44
N VAL A 42 -1.84 -0.26 16.30
CA VAL A 42 -0.42 -0.38 16.00
C VAL A 42 0.00 -1.83 16.26
N ARG A 43 0.58 -2.49 15.26
CA ARG A 43 1.05 -3.88 15.34
C ARG A 43 2.57 -3.88 15.15
N PRO A 44 3.35 -4.17 16.21
CA PRO A 44 4.78 -4.37 16.02
C PRO A 44 5.00 -5.56 15.08
N ILE A 45 5.92 -5.40 14.13
CA ILE A 45 6.41 -6.47 13.26
C ILE A 45 7.93 -6.47 13.28
N GLU A 46 8.52 -7.59 13.65
CA GLU A 46 9.96 -7.77 13.54
C GLU A 46 10.33 -7.95 12.06
N MET A 47 11.32 -7.20 11.58
CA MET A 47 11.78 -7.30 10.21
C MET A 47 12.32 -8.72 9.94
N PRO A 48 11.73 -9.48 9.00
CA PRO A 48 12.24 -10.80 8.66
C PRO A 48 13.69 -10.72 8.17
N THR A 49 14.58 -11.51 8.76
CA THR A 49 15.99 -11.63 8.32
C THR A 49 16.27 -12.94 7.59
N GLN A 50 15.29 -13.86 7.60
CA GLN A 50 15.37 -15.16 6.96
C GLN A 50 13.99 -15.65 6.50
N VAL A 51 13.99 -16.53 5.51
CA VAL A 51 12.79 -17.21 5.00
C VAL A 51 13.11 -18.66 4.66
N PHE A 52 12.29 -19.60 5.14
CA PHE A 52 12.53 -21.05 5.01
C PHE A 52 13.96 -21.51 5.36
N GLY A 53 14.54 -20.93 6.42
CA GLY A 53 15.90 -21.24 6.88
C GLY A 53 17.04 -20.61 6.06
N ARG A 54 16.72 -19.80 5.04
CA ARG A 54 17.71 -19.08 4.23
C ARG A 54 17.79 -17.62 4.69
N LYS A 55 19.00 -17.10 4.92
CA LYS A 55 19.21 -15.68 5.22
C LYS A 55 18.85 -14.83 4.01
N LEU A 56 18.19 -13.70 4.26
CA LEU A 56 17.98 -12.69 3.23
C LEU A 56 19.30 -12.00 2.89
N ASN A 57 19.44 -11.55 1.64
CA ASN A 57 20.62 -10.81 1.22
C ASN A 57 20.71 -9.48 2.00
N PRO A 58 21.82 -9.19 2.70
CA PRO A 58 21.99 -7.93 3.44
C PRO A 58 21.82 -6.67 2.58
N LYS A 59 22.21 -6.73 1.30
CA LYS A 59 22.06 -5.63 0.35
C LYS A 59 20.61 -5.30 0.04
N TRP A 60 19.71 -6.28 0.13
CA TRP A 60 18.30 -6.13 -0.25
C TRP A 60 17.32 -6.49 0.86
N VAL A 61 17.83 -6.62 2.09
CA VAL A 61 17.08 -7.18 3.22
C VAL A 61 15.79 -6.40 3.47
N VAL A 62 15.81 -5.07 3.39
CA VAL A 62 14.65 -4.21 3.66
C VAL A 62 13.50 -4.50 2.69
N TRP A 63 13.79 -4.64 1.40
CA TRP A 63 12.77 -4.89 0.38
C TRP A 63 12.21 -6.31 0.48
N HIS A 64 13.08 -7.31 0.62
CA HIS A 64 12.65 -8.71 0.78
C HIS A 64 11.87 -8.91 2.08
N ALA A 65 12.28 -8.25 3.16
CA ALA A 65 11.56 -8.24 4.42
C ALA A 65 10.19 -7.57 4.28
N SER A 66 10.08 -6.44 3.58
CA SER A 66 8.80 -5.75 3.34
C SER A 66 7.80 -6.64 2.60
N ASP A 67 8.24 -7.35 1.55
CA ASP A 67 7.37 -8.28 0.82
C ASP A 67 6.88 -9.44 1.70
N LEU A 68 7.75 -10.00 2.53
CA LEU A 68 7.39 -11.05 3.48
C LEU A 68 6.41 -10.53 4.54
N SER A 69 6.67 -9.34 5.10
CA SER A 69 5.81 -8.68 6.08
C SER A 69 4.42 -8.38 5.53
N ARG A 70 4.31 -7.93 4.27
CA ARG A 70 3.02 -7.73 3.58
C ARG A 70 2.23 -9.03 3.46
N LEU A 71 2.88 -10.10 3.01
CA LEU A 71 2.24 -11.42 2.90
C LEU A 71 1.79 -11.93 4.28
N GLN A 72 2.57 -11.71 5.33
CA GLN A 72 2.20 -12.07 6.69
C GLN A 72 0.97 -11.30 7.17
N ALA A 73 0.97 -9.98 7.03
CA ALA A 73 -0.14 -9.13 7.44
C ALA A 73 -1.45 -9.51 6.73
N LEU A 74 -1.41 -9.72 5.41
CA LEU A 74 -2.60 -10.13 4.65
C LEU A 74 -3.06 -11.55 4.97
N ARG A 75 -2.16 -12.46 5.34
CA ARG A 75 -2.54 -13.80 5.79
C ARG A 75 -3.17 -13.79 7.18
N GLU A 76 -2.80 -12.84 8.03
CA GLU A 76 -3.38 -12.69 9.37
C GLU A 76 -4.76 -12.01 9.30
N PHE A 77 -4.86 -10.90 8.58
CA PHE A 77 -6.04 -10.02 8.62
C PHE A 77 -6.89 -10.04 7.34
N GLY A 78 -6.30 -10.36 6.19
CA GLY A 78 -6.89 -10.04 4.89
C GLY A 78 -7.03 -8.53 4.71
N GLY A 79 -7.92 -8.12 3.81
CA GLY A 79 -8.23 -6.72 3.55
C GLY A 79 -7.35 -6.11 2.47
N ILE A 80 -7.07 -4.82 2.61
CA ILE A 80 -6.35 -4.01 1.62
C ILE A 80 -5.00 -3.62 2.19
N TYR A 81 -3.91 -4.00 1.53
CA TYR A 81 -2.57 -3.54 1.86
C TYR A 81 -2.15 -2.38 0.97
N LEU A 82 -1.61 -1.34 1.59
CA LEU A 82 -1.05 -0.15 0.94
C LEU A 82 0.39 0.05 1.41
N ASP A 83 1.31 0.17 0.45
CA ASP A 83 2.70 0.49 0.73
C ASP A 83 2.92 2.01 0.72
N ARG A 84 3.84 2.49 1.58
CA ARG A 84 4.15 3.91 1.73
C ARG A 84 5.11 4.42 0.64
N ASP A 85 5.93 3.55 0.06
CA ASP A 85 6.91 3.90 -0.97
C ASP A 85 6.64 3.16 -2.28
N SER A 86 5.67 3.65 -3.05
CA SER A 86 5.37 3.17 -4.40
C SER A 86 6.45 3.50 -5.44
N LYS A 87 7.69 3.79 -5.02
CA LYS A 87 8.70 4.44 -5.89
C LYS A 87 9.64 3.51 -6.64
N ASN A 88 9.83 2.23 -6.32
CA ASN A 88 10.80 1.43 -7.08
C ASN A 88 10.49 -0.08 -7.22
N GLY A 89 10.21 -0.46 -8.46
CA GLY A 89 10.69 -1.73 -9.02
C GLY A 89 9.73 -2.90 -8.90
N LEU A 90 9.38 -3.34 -7.69
CA LEU A 90 8.09 -4.01 -7.57
C LEU A 90 7.07 -2.91 -7.58
N GLY A 91 6.10 -3.01 -8.48
CA GLY A 91 4.83 -2.37 -8.19
C GLY A 91 4.47 -2.72 -6.77
N SER A 92 4.20 -1.71 -5.95
CA SER A 92 3.38 -1.92 -4.78
C SER A 92 1.94 -1.87 -5.28
N PRO A 93 1.34 -2.97 -5.84
CA PRO A 93 -0.07 -2.94 -6.09
C PRO A 93 -0.73 -2.83 -4.72
N VAL A 94 -1.81 -2.08 -4.70
CA VAL A 94 -2.88 -2.29 -3.74
C VAL A 94 -3.24 -3.77 -3.82
N LEU A 95 -2.94 -4.53 -2.78
CA LEU A 95 -3.30 -5.94 -2.71
C LEU A 95 -4.55 -6.05 -1.86
N ILE A 96 -5.61 -6.55 -2.48
CA ILE A 96 -6.88 -6.83 -1.81
C ILE A 96 -6.99 -8.34 -1.73
N ASP A 97 -7.02 -8.88 -0.53
CA ASP A 97 -7.07 -10.32 -0.37
C ASP A 97 -7.85 -10.78 0.86
N HIS A 98 -8.36 -12.00 0.81
CA HIS A 98 -8.96 -12.65 1.96
C HIS A 98 -7.87 -13.39 2.74
N LYS A 99 -7.92 -13.37 4.08
CA LYS A 99 -6.90 -14.01 4.94
C LYS A 99 -6.61 -15.49 4.61
N ASN A 100 -7.63 -16.20 4.11
CA ASN A 100 -7.55 -17.61 3.72
C ASN A 100 -7.33 -17.84 2.22
N ALA A 101 -7.02 -16.79 1.44
CA ALA A 101 -6.84 -16.94 0.02
C ALA A 101 -5.63 -17.81 -0.31
N ARG A 102 -5.84 -18.71 -1.27
CA ARG A 102 -4.78 -19.60 -1.75
C ARG A 102 -3.63 -18.82 -2.38
N PHE A 103 -3.91 -17.66 -2.98
CA PHE A 103 -2.92 -16.81 -3.62
C PHE A 103 -1.78 -16.42 -2.65
N LEU A 104 -2.10 -15.85 -1.48
CA LEU A 104 -1.09 -15.45 -0.49
C LEU A 104 -0.21 -16.61 -0.06
N ARG A 105 -0.80 -17.78 0.16
CA ARG A 105 -0.08 -18.99 0.55
C ARG A 105 0.87 -19.45 -0.56
N LEU A 106 0.39 -19.51 -1.80
CA LEU A 106 1.18 -19.95 -2.95
C LEU A 106 2.34 -18.97 -3.23
N CYS A 107 2.09 -17.65 -3.16
CA CYS A 107 3.14 -16.64 -3.28
C CYS A 107 4.16 -16.72 -2.14
N TYR A 108 3.73 -16.98 -0.91
CA TYR A 108 4.66 -17.20 0.19
C TYR A 108 5.50 -18.48 -0.02
N GLU A 109 4.90 -19.55 -0.55
CA GLU A 109 5.59 -20.81 -0.82
C GLU A 109 6.68 -20.72 -1.91
N THR A 110 6.64 -19.73 -2.82
CA THR A 110 7.72 -19.55 -3.82
C THR A 110 9.05 -19.16 -3.20
N PHE A 111 9.06 -18.64 -1.96
CA PHE A 111 10.30 -18.34 -1.23
C PHE A 111 11.03 -19.60 -0.73
N ARG A 112 10.47 -20.81 -0.86
CA ARG A 112 11.16 -22.05 -0.47
C ARG A 112 12.48 -22.25 -1.21
N ASP A 113 12.55 -21.83 -2.47
CA ASP A 113 13.81 -21.79 -3.21
C ASP A 113 14.34 -20.36 -3.39
N TYR A 114 14.19 -19.52 -2.37
CA TYR A 114 14.71 -18.16 -2.35
C TYR A 114 16.19 -18.12 -2.75
N ASP A 115 16.52 -17.28 -3.74
CA ASP A 115 17.87 -17.07 -4.25
C ASP A 115 18.39 -15.69 -3.78
N PRO A 116 19.31 -15.63 -2.81
CA PRO A 116 19.80 -14.37 -2.27
C PRO A 116 20.57 -13.54 -3.30
N THR A 117 20.86 -14.03 -4.51
CA THR A 117 21.55 -13.27 -5.56
C THR A 117 20.60 -12.57 -6.53
N LYS A 118 19.29 -12.85 -6.45
CA LYS A 118 18.30 -12.31 -7.38
C LYS A 118 17.28 -11.42 -6.66
N TYR A 119 17.47 -10.11 -6.79
CA TYR A 119 16.55 -9.13 -6.20
C TYR A 119 15.11 -9.30 -6.73
N TYR A 120 14.89 -8.96 -8.00
CA TYR A 120 13.56 -8.86 -8.62
C TYR A 120 12.87 -10.23 -8.83
N TYR A 121 13.69 -11.26 -9.09
CA TYR A 121 13.19 -12.59 -9.41
C TYR A 121 12.33 -13.18 -8.29
N ASN A 122 12.82 -13.15 -7.05
CA ASN A 122 12.13 -13.82 -5.93
C ASN A 122 10.74 -13.23 -5.63
N ILE A 123 10.59 -11.93 -5.88
CA ILE A 123 9.51 -11.10 -5.33
C ILE A 123 8.45 -10.75 -6.39
N ALA A 124 8.85 -10.61 -7.66
CA ALA A 124 7.94 -10.27 -8.76
C ALA A 124 7.82 -11.40 -9.77
N GLU A 125 8.94 -11.78 -10.39
CA GLU A 125 8.92 -12.70 -11.53
C GLU A 125 8.50 -14.11 -11.11
N ARG A 126 9.01 -14.61 -9.99
CA ARG A 126 8.77 -15.99 -9.60
C ARG A 126 7.33 -16.28 -9.20
N PRO A 127 6.64 -15.46 -8.38
CA PRO A 127 5.21 -15.62 -8.17
C PRO A 127 4.42 -15.61 -9.50
N VAL A 128 4.82 -14.78 -10.47
CA VAL A 128 4.18 -14.77 -11.79
C VAL A 128 4.39 -16.12 -12.50
N LEU A 129 5.62 -16.61 -12.58
CA LEU A 129 5.96 -17.85 -13.28
C LEU A 129 5.40 -19.11 -12.60
N ASP A 130 5.53 -19.19 -11.27
CA ASP A 130 5.22 -20.41 -10.52
C ASP A 130 3.77 -20.50 -10.06
N VAL A 131 3.08 -19.37 -9.94
CA VAL A 131 1.72 -19.31 -9.39
C VAL A 131 0.75 -18.77 -10.43
N ILE A 132 0.95 -17.54 -10.91
CA ILE A 132 -0.05 -16.84 -11.74
C ILE A 132 -0.19 -17.48 -13.12
N ASN A 133 0.92 -17.74 -13.83
CA ASN A 133 0.87 -18.30 -15.17
C ASN A 133 0.33 -19.74 -15.18
N LYS A 134 0.59 -20.50 -14.11
CA LYS A 134 0.10 -21.88 -13.97
C LYS A 134 -1.37 -21.92 -13.54
N GLN A 135 -1.83 -20.93 -12.79
CA GLN A 135 -3.19 -20.89 -12.22
C GLN A 135 -3.78 -19.47 -12.32
N PRO A 136 -4.05 -18.94 -13.52
CA PRO A 136 -4.47 -17.54 -13.68
C PRO A 136 -5.81 -17.20 -13.00
N HIS A 137 -6.63 -18.20 -12.68
CA HIS A 137 -7.93 -18.04 -12.04
C HIS A 137 -7.86 -17.74 -10.52
N ILE A 138 -6.69 -17.82 -9.89
CA ILE A 138 -6.54 -17.56 -8.44
C ILE A 138 -6.30 -16.08 -8.12
N ILE A 139 -6.10 -15.24 -9.13
CA ILE A 139 -5.91 -13.80 -9.01
C ILE A 139 -6.63 -13.10 -10.16
N HIS A 140 -7.29 -11.99 -9.86
CA HIS A 140 -7.76 -11.06 -10.87
C HIS A 140 -6.72 -9.96 -11.06
N ARG A 141 -6.19 -9.81 -12.28
CA ARG A 141 -5.25 -8.75 -12.63
C ARG A 141 -5.96 -7.72 -13.50
N LEU A 142 -5.76 -6.45 -13.16
CA LEU A 142 -6.18 -5.32 -13.98
C LEU A 142 -4.95 -4.77 -14.69
N ASP A 143 -4.70 -5.23 -15.92
CA ASP A 143 -3.54 -4.77 -16.68
C ASP A 143 -3.71 -3.28 -17.04
N GLY A 144 -2.68 -2.47 -16.76
CA GLY A 144 -2.71 -1.03 -17.00
C GLY A 144 -3.50 -0.20 -15.99
N GLN A 145 -4.14 -0.80 -14.98
CA GLN A 145 -4.80 -0.11 -13.87
C GLN A 145 -4.17 -0.58 -12.54
N PHE A 146 -3.88 0.34 -11.62
CA PHE A 146 -3.16 0.05 -10.37
C PHE A 146 -1.73 -0.50 -10.50
N GLY A 147 -1.17 -0.56 -11.71
CA GLY A 147 0.19 -1.02 -12.00
C GLY A 147 1.27 0.01 -11.67
N VAL A 148 2.55 -0.38 -11.86
CA VAL A 148 3.79 0.36 -11.54
C VAL A 148 4.02 1.56 -12.44
N LYS A 149 3.02 2.42 -12.55
CA LYS A 149 3.28 3.81 -12.87
C LYS A 149 3.11 4.52 -11.55
N PRO A 150 4.20 4.88 -10.86
CA PRO A 150 4.17 5.61 -9.58
C PRO A 150 3.30 6.87 -9.61
N PHE A 151 2.90 7.30 -10.80
CA PHE A 151 2.05 8.45 -11.07
C PHE A 151 0.57 8.10 -11.34
N GLU A 152 0.14 6.84 -11.40
CA GLU A 152 -1.26 6.51 -11.75
C GLU A 152 -2.09 6.00 -10.56
N VAL A 153 -1.52 5.26 -9.60
CA VAL A 153 -2.31 4.64 -8.52
C VAL A 153 -2.81 5.65 -7.49
N CYS A 154 -1.89 6.46 -6.93
CA CYS A 154 -2.26 7.49 -5.95
C CYS A 154 -3.17 8.55 -6.57
N PRO A 155 -2.96 9.00 -7.83
CA PRO A 155 -3.93 9.86 -8.51
C PRO A 155 -5.26 9.18 -8.84
N MET A 156 -5.29 7.94 -9.30
CA MET A 156 -6.57 7.28 -9.60
C MET A 156 -7.40 7.01 -8.34
N LEU A 157 -6.75 6.81 -7.19
CA LEU A 157 -7.43 6.74 -5.89
C LEU A 157 -7.75 8.14 -5.30
N TYR A 158 -6.95 9.18 -5.61
CA TYR A 158 -6.90 10.43 -4.83
C TYR A 158 -6.68 11.77 -5.61
N SER A 159 -6.79 11.82 -6.95
CA SER A 159 -6.71 13.03 -7.83
C SER A 159 -8.10 13.55 -8.27
N PRO A 160 -8.21 14.61 -9.12
CA PRO A 160 -9.44 15.38 -9.32
C PRO A 160 -10.72 14.64 -9.60
N TYR A 161 -11.81 15.16 -9.00
CA TYR A 161 -13.17 14.70 -9.23
C TYR A 161 -13.51 14.83 -10.73
N ASP A 162 -13.42 13.71 -11.44
CA ASP A 162 -13.97 13.56 -12.78
C ASP A 162 -15.42 13.06 -12.65
N LYS A 163 -16.39 13.85 -13.11
CA LYS A 163 -17.80 13.46 -13.19
C LYS A 163 -18.06 12.26 -14.11
N ASN A 164 -17.11 11.93 -14.99
CA ASN A 164 -17.18 10.89 -16.00
C ASN A 164 -16.24 9.69 -15.72
N TRP A 165 -15.72 9.54 -14.48
CA TRP A 165 -14.74 8.50 -14.09
C TRP A 165 -15.13 7.05 -14.44
N ARG A 166 -16.41 6.78 -14.74
CA ARG A 166 -16.89 5.45 -15.16
C ARG A 166 -16.68 5.13 -16.65
N ASN A 167 -16.35 6.14 -17.48
CA ASN A 167 -16.37 6.02 -18.93
C ASN A 167 -15.10 6.53 -19.65
N SER A 168 -14.05 6.97 -18.96
CA SER A 168 -12.87 7.52 -19.63
C SER A 168 -11.67 6.56 -19.66
N SER A 169 -11.15 6.38 -20.87
CA SER A 169 -9.83 5.83 -21.17
C SER A 169 -8.90 6.99 -21.52
N ASP A 170 -8.27 7.67 -20.53
CA ASP A 170 -7.31 8.76 -20.80
C ASP A 170 -6.59 9.27 -19.51
N PRO A 171 -5.62 10.21 -19.58
CA PRO A 171 -4.24 10.14 -20.09
C PRO A 171 -3.21 10.28 -18.93
N LYS A 172 -1.90 10.15 -19.23
CA LYS A 172 -0.81 10.24 -18.25
C LYS A 172 -0.79 11.57 -17.46
N PRO A 173 -0.69 11.54 -16.12
CA PRO A 173 -0.59 12.75 -15.30
C PRO A 173 0.80 13.41 -15.39
N PRO A 174 0.89 14.75 -15.19
CA PRO A 174 2.15 15.49 -15.18
C PRO A 174 3.06 15.08 -14.01
N ALA A 175 4.37 15.28 -14.18
CA ALA A 175 5.39 14.97 -13.18
C ALA A 175 5.21 15.83 -11.91
N PHE A 176 5.35 15.20 -10.73
CA PHE A 176 5.04 15.83 -9.44
C PHE A 176 6.23 16.62 -8.87
N ASP A 177 5.98 17.89 -8.52
CA ASP A 177 6.69 18.59 -7.45
C ASP A 177 6.24 18.03 -6.09
N ALA A 178 7.14 17.98 -5.10
CA ALA A 178 6.85 17.41 -3.79
C ALA A 178 5.76 18.22 -3.04
N TYR A 179 4.62 17.58 -2.76
CA TYR A 179 3.60 18.15 -1.88
C TYR A 179 4.04 18.05 -0.40
N ASN A 180 3.91 19.14 0.35
CA ASN A 180 4.13 19.22 1.80
C ASN A 180 3.12 20.18 2.45
N GLU A 181 3.17 20.33 3.78
CA GLU A 181 2.24 21.15 4.56
C GLU A 181 2.23 22.64 4.21
N THR A 182 3.25 23.12 3.49
CA THR A 182 3.36 24.50 3.03
C THR A 182 2.90 24.64 1.58
N THR A 183 3.29 23.71 0.69
CA THR A 183 2.97 23.76 -0.75
C THR A 183 1.52 23.39 -1.05
N VAL A 184 0.88 22.64 -0.16
CA VAL A 184 -0.56 22.32 -0.22
C VAL A 184 -1.47 23.56 -0.23
N TRP A 185 -1.04 24.68 0.35
CA TRP A 185 -1.84 25.90 0.39
C TRP A 185 -1.78 26.72 -0.90
N THR A 186 -0.72 26.56 -1.68
CA THR A 186 -0.44 27.39 -2.86
C THR A 186 -0.70 26.68 -4.18
N VAL A 187 -0.81 25.35 -4.18
CA VAL A 187 -1.04 24.57 -5.39
C VAL A 187 -2.53 24.27 -5.59
N ASP A 188 -3.02 24.45 -6.82
CA ASP A 188 -4.41 24.22 -7.22
C ASP A 188 -4.62 22.81 -7.80
N THR A 189 -4.51 21.79 -6.94
CA THR A 189 -4.84 20.40 -7.28
C THR A 189 -5.92 19.86 -6.34
N THR A 190 -6.62 18.80 -6.74
CA THR A 190 -7.61 18.17 -5.86
C THR A 190 -7.02 17.59 -4.59
N PHE A 191 -5.78 17.08 -4.65
CA PHE A 191 -5.07 16.70 -3.43
C PHE A 191 -4.90 17.90 -2.50
N SER A 192 -4.48 19.06 -3.03
CA SER A 192 -4.36 20.29 -2.24
C SER A 192 -5.68 20.78 -1.67
N HIS A 193 -6.77 20.76 -2.46
CA HIS A 193 -8.11 21.12 -1.95
C HIS A 193 -8.60 20.15 -0.89
N MET A 194 -8.42 18.84 -1.07
CA MET A 194 -8.76 17.86 -0.04
C MET A 194 -7.97 18.10 1.24
N CYS A 195 -6.67 18.33 1.15
CA CYS A 195 -5.85 18.63 2.33
C CYS A 195 -6.23 19.97 2.99
N ARG A 196 -6.58 21.01 2.24
CA ARG A 196 -7.07 22.28 2.79
C ARG A 196 -8.41 22.11 3.50
N ASP A 197 -9.36 21.40 2.90
CA ASP A 197 -10.64 21.06 3.55
C ASP A 197 -10.42 20.30 4.85
N LEU A 198 -9.45 19.38 4.87
CA LEU A 198 -9.09 18.61 6.06
C LEU A 198 -8.47 19.49 7.16
N LEU A 199 -7.59 20.44 6.80
CA LEU A 199 -6.94 21.37 7.73
C LEU A 199 -7.87 22.50 8.21
N GLN A 200 -8.82 22.95 7.38
CA GLN A 200 -9.84 23.93 7.76
C GLN A 200 -10.96 23.32 8.62
N PHE A 201 -11.24 22.02 8.43
CA PHE A 201 -12.13 21.29 9.31
C PHE A 201 -11.59 21.20 10.75
N GLU A 202 -10.26 21.13 10.94
CA GLU A 202 -9.61 21.17 12.27
C GLU A 202 -9.74 22.52 13.00
N GLN A 203 -10.06 23.61 12.30
CA GLN A 203 -10.22 24.95 12.92
C GLN A 203 -11.66 25.26 13.34
N ASN A 204 -12.64 24.46 12.93
CA ASN A 204 -14.07 24.70 13.13
C ASN A 204 -14.75 23.62 13.98
N VAL A 205 -13.96 22.84 14.72
CA VAL A 205 -14.37 21.94 15.82
C VAL A 205 -13.65 22.39 17.08
#